data_AF-A0A651FIX9-F1
#
_entry.id   AF-A0A651FIX9-F1
#
_cell.length_a   1.000
_cell.length_b   1.000
_cell.length_c   1.000
_cell.angle_alpha   90.00
_cell.angle_beta   90.00
_cell.angle_gamma   90.00
#
_symmetry.space_group_name_H-M   'P 1'
#
loop_
_entity.id
_entity.type
_entity.pdbx_description
1 polymer ?
#
loop_
_entity_poly.entity_id
_entity_poly.type
_entity_poly.pdbx_seq_one_letter_code
_entity_poly.pdbx_strand_id
1 'polypeptide(L)'
;MNILKYLTTKKPKQTKNLCAMKIFGKIYTVVLSIMLLNYPQVYAQEISPKTLKKIKATEIRLDENNGDGVFIARGKKSKKWGMFQAWSQNDVTQMIPMQYDSIDFFGFNAELTGVWNSGKVGIYTSPWSFDEDASQTIPCLYDDYKIFNVERTVYDGMGHYKKYITYVAVKKDNRWAWIDWITGELKTDFIVDLKNEKMPYPDFEQKTMM
;
A
#
# COMPACT_ATOMS: atom_id res chain seq x y z
N MET A 1 -33.26 -82.15 9.37
CA MET A 1 -34.71 -81.87 9.44
C MET A 1 -35.00 -80.65 8.59
N ASN A 2 -35.74 -80.84 7.49
CA ASN A 2 -36.57 -79.93 6.70
C ASN A 2 -36.06 -78.53 6.29
N ILE A 3 -36.31 -77.99 5.10
CA ILE A 3 -36.78 -78.43 3.77
C ILE A 3 -36.58 -77.17 2.88
N LEU A 4 -36.37 -77.41 1.58
CA LEU A 4 -36.42 -76.47 0.45
C LEU A 4 -37.40 -75.27 0.58
N LYS A 5 -37.05 -74.16 -0.08
CA LYS A 5 -37.76 -73.59 -1.27
C LYS A 5 -37.12 -72.25 -1.68
N TYR A 6 -36.52 -72.08 -2.87
CA TYR A 6 -37.05 -72.03 -4.25
C TYR A 6 -37.18 -70.58 -4.77
N LEU A 7 -36.71 -70.40 -6.02
CA LEU A 7 -37.18 -69.48 -7.07
C LEU A 7 -36.52 -68.11 -7.33
N THR A 8 -35.62 -68.16 -8.32
CA THR A 8 -35.66 -67.48 -9.65
C THR A 8 -35.62 -65.95 -9.78
N THR A 9 -34.49 -65.49 -10.33
CA THR A 9 -34.29 -64.58 -11.47
C THR A 9 -35.44 -63.66 -11.93
N LYS A 10 -35.16 -62.34 -11.97
CA LYS A 10 -35.50 -61.43 -13.10
C LYS A 10 -34.58 -60.20 -13.05
N LYS A 11 -33.77 -59.99 -14.10
CA LYS A 11 -33.05 -58.71 -14.33
C LYS A 11 -34.07 -57.64 -14.78
N PRO A 12 -34.03 -56.40 -14.25
CA PRO A 12 -34.74 -55.28 -14.87
C PRO A 12 -33.95 -54.73 -16.06
N LYS A 13 -34.66 -54.52 -17.17
CA LYS A 13 -34.21 -53.84 -18.38
C LYS A 13 -33.75 -52.41 -18.04
N GLN A 14 -32.51 -52.06 -18.38
CA GLN A 14 -32.12 -50.66 -18.56
C GLN A 14 -32.72 -50.15 -19.87
N THR A 15 -33.66 -49.21 -19.77
CA THR A 15 -34.09 -48.42 -20.92
C THR A 15 -34.00 -46.94 -20.60
N LYS A 16 -33.22 -46.25 -21.45
CA LYS A 16 -33.43 -44.89 -21.94
C LYS A 16 -33.59 -43.80 -20.86
N ASN A 17 -32.46 -43.27 -20.38
CA ASN A 17 -32.42 -41.92 -19.79
C ASN A 17 -31.04 -41.23 -19.96
N LEU A 18 -30.32 -41.52 -21.05
CA LEU A 18 -29.00 -40.92 -21.30
C LEU A 18 -29.01 -39.63 -22.14
N CYS A 19 -30.17 -39.20 -22.66
CA CYS A 19 -30.24 -38.08 -23.60
C CYS A 19 -30.63 -36.74 -22.93
N ALA A 20 -31.39 -36.75 -21.84
CA ALA A 20 -31.85 -35.51 -21.19
C ALA A 20 -30.77 -34.80 -20.35
N MET A 21 -29.77 -35.51 -19.84
CA MET A 21 -28.74 -34.96 -18.96
C MET A 21 -27.63 -34.17 -19.67
N LYS A 22 -27.50 -34.28 -21.00
CA LYS A 22 -26.44 -33.56 -21.76
C LYS A 22 -26.83 -32.14 -22.19
N ILE A 23 -28.12 -31.81 -22.21
CA ILE A 23 -28.60 -30.50 -22.68
C ILE A 23 -28.62 -29.47 -21.54
N PHE A 24 -29.01 -29.87 -20.33
CA PHE A 24 -29.02 -28.97 -19.16
C PHE A 24 -27.63 -28.55 -18.69
N GLY A 25 -26.61 -29.40 -18.86
CA GLY A 25 -25.23 -29.08 -18.49
C GLY A 25 -24.60 -27.97 -19.33
N LYS A 26 -24.93 -27.89 -20.63
CA LYS A 26 -24.36 -26.87 -21.55
C LYS A 26 -24.95 -25.47 -21.34
N ILE A 27 -26.20 -25.36 -20.91
CA ILE A 27 -26.86 -24.06 -20.70
C ILE A 27 -26.32 -23.40 -19.41
N TYR A 28 -26.07 -24.17 -18.35
CA TYR A 28 -25.46 -23.65 -17.11
C TYR A 28 -24.03 -23.14 -17.30
N THR A 29 -23.22 -23.79 -18.14
CA THR A 29 -21.84 -23.32 -18.42
C THR A 29 -21.81 -21.98 -19.15
N VAL A 30 -22.79 -21.70 -20.01
CA VAL A 30 -22.84 -20.44 -20.77
C VAL A 30 -23.32 -19.27 -19.89
N VAL A 31 -24.30 -19.49 -19.01
CA VAL A 31 -24.80 -18.42 -18.11
C VAL A 31 -23.77 -18.04 -17.04
N LEU A 32 -23.01 -19.00 -16.50
CA LEU A 32 -21.94 -18.71 -15.53
C LEU A 32 -20.76 -17.97 -16.17
N SER A 33 -20.50 -18.19 -17.47
CA SER A 33 -19.44 -17.49 -18.21
C SER A 33 -19.78 -16.03 -18.51
N ILE A 34 -21.07 -15.67 -18.62
CA ILE A 34 -21.51 -14.28 -18.90
C ILE A 34 -21.47 -13.42 -17.63
N MET A 35 -21.64 -13.99 -16.43
CA MET A 35 -21.53 -13.23 -15.17
C MET A 35 -20.09 -12.87 -14.78
N LEU A 36 -19.07 -13.55 -15.33
CA LEU A 36 -17.66 -13.24 -15.05
C LEU A 36 -17.09 -12.11 -15.93
N LEU A 37 -17.85 -11.60 -16.93
CA LEU A 37 -17.40 -10.59 -17.87
C LEU A 37 -17.81 -9.14 -17.51
N ASN A 38 -18.53 -8.95 -16.41
CA ASN A 38 -18.95 -7.62 -15.94
C ASN A 38 -18.32 -7.28 -14.58
N TYR A 39 -17.05 -7.60 -14.37
CA TYR A 39 -16.30 -6.84 -13.38
C TYR A 39 -16.03 -5.47 -14.00
N PRO A 40 -16.60 -4.36 -13.47
CA PRO A 40 -16.10 -3.05 -13.83
C PRO A 40 -14.61 -3.05 -13.47
N GLN A 41 -13.78 -3.03 -14.50
CA GLN A 41 -12.38 -2.69 -14.37
C GLN A 41 -12.36 -1.31 -13.73
N VAL A 42 -12.00 -1.24 -12.45
CA VAL A 42 -11.73 0.03 -11.77
C VAL A 42 -10.45 0.56 -12.38
N TYR A 43 -10.57 1.31 -13.47
CA TYR A 43 -9.43 1.95 -14.09
C TYR A 43 -8.97 3.09 -13.18
N ALA A 44 -7.71 3.04 -12.76
CA ALA A 44 -7.00 4.22 -12.27
C ALA A 44 -7.25 5.36 -13.28
N GLN A 45 -7.65 6.54 -12.80
CA GLN A 45 -7.93 7.67 -13.68
C GLN A 45 -6.70 7.97 -14.54
N GLU A 46 -6.84 7.94 -15.87
CA GLU A 46 -5.74 8.31 -16.77
C GLU A 46 -5.35 9.79 -16.54
N ILE A 47 -4.09 10.03 -16.18
CA ILE A 47 -3.57 11.40 -16.03
C ILE A 47 -3.47 12.06 -17.40
N SER A 48 -4.27 13.10 -17.63
CA SER A 48 -4.38 13.74 -18.94
C SER A 48 -3.08 14.44 -19.38
N PRO A 49 -2.79 14.54 -20.69
CA PRO A 49 -1.68 15.35 -21.20
C PRO A 49 -1.73 16.83 -20.76
N LYS A 50 -2.95 17.36 -20.55
CA LYS A 50 -3.16 18.72 -20.03
C LYS A 50 -2.64 18.87 -18.60
N THR A 51 -2.89 17.88 -17.75
CA THR A 51 -2.36 17.79 -16.39
C THR A 51 -0.83 17.80 -16.40
N LEU A 52 -0.21 16.95 -17.22
CA LEU A 52 1.25 16.87 -17.34
C LEU A 52 1.86 18.21 -17.80
N LYS A 53 1.21 18.90 -18.74
CA LYS A 53 1.62 20.23 -19.18
C LYS A 53 1.52 21.27 -18.05
N LYS A 54 0.44 21.24 -17.25
CA LYS A 54 0.22 22.15 -16.12
C LYS A 54 1.33 22.00 -15.07
N ILE A 55 1.67 20.77 -14.67
CA ILE A 55 2.72 20.49 -13.70
C ILE A 55 4.13 20.46 -14.31
N LYS A 56 4.26 20.68 -15.62
CA LYS A 56 5.54 20.68 -16.37
C LYS A 56 6.30 19.35 -16.24
N ALA A 57 5.58 18.22 -16.25
CA ALA A 57 6.15 16.88 -16.17
C ALA A 57 6.23 16.18 -17.54
N THR A 58 7.05 15.13 -17.63
CA THR A 58 7.18 14.27 -18.83
C THR A 58 6.90 12.81 -18.59
N GLU A 59 7.09 12.33 -17.36
CA GLU A 59 6.91 10.92 -16.98
C GLU A 59 6.04 10.86 -15.73
N ILE A 60 5.27 9.78 -15.58
CA ILE A 60 4.47 9.50 -14.38
C ILE A 60 4.63 8.06 -13.94
N ARG A 61 4.40 7.83 -12.65
CA ARG A 61 4.18 6.53 -12.02
C ARG A 61 2.89 6.63 -11.24
N LEU A 62 1.95 5.73 -11.49
CA LEU A 62 0.69 5.67 -10.76
C LEU A 62 0.89 4.85 -9.49
N ASP A 63 0.18 5.21 -8.42
CA ASP A 63 0.05 4.29 -7.28
C ASP A 63 -0.93 3.20 -7.68
N GLU A 64 -0.43 2.00 -7.98
CA GLU A 64 -1.27 0.86 -8.36
C GLU A 64 -2.02 0.25 -7.17
N ASN A 65 -1.60 0.57 -5.94
CA ASN A 65 -2.14 -0.01 -4.72
C ASN A 65 -3.22 0.87 -4.07
N ASN A 66 -3.21 2.16 -4.36
CA ASN A 66 -4.08 3.14 -3.72
C ASN A 66 -4.90 3.92 -4.77
N GLY A 67 -6.22 3.76 -4.74
CA GLY A 67 -7.15 4.37 -5.70
C GLY A 67 -7.48 5.84 -5.43
N ASP A 68 -6.61 6.55 -4.72
CA ASP A 68 -6.82 7.91 -4.20
C ASP A 68 -6.31 9.01 -5.15
N GLY A 69 -5.95 8.65 -6.38
CA GLY A 69 -5.50 9.58 -7.41
C GLY A 69 -4.07 10.11 -7.18
N VAL A 70 -3.29 9.46 -6.32
CA VAL A 70 -1.87 9.80 -6.12
C VAL A 70 -1.00 9.25 -7.25
N PHE A 71 -0.07 10.09 -7.71
CA PHE A 71 0.93 9.72 -8.70
C PHE A 71 2.24 10.48 -8.47
N ILE A 72 3.35 9.87 -8.87
CA ILE A 72 4.67 10.52 -8.88
C ILE A 72 4.95 10.97 -10.31
N ALA A 73 5.39 12.21 -10.49
CA ALA A 73 5.69 12.79 -11.79
C ALA A 73 7.12 13.32 -11.86
N ARG A 74 7.75 13.19 -13.03
CA ARG A 74 9.11 13.66 -13.29
C ARG A 74 9.11 14.98 -14.04
N GLY A 75 9.78 15.98 -13.47
CA GLY A 75 9.89 17.31 -14.05
C GLY A 75 10.61 17.32 -15.39
N LYS A 76 10.02 17.98 -16.39
CA LYS A 76 10.55 18.05 -17.76
C LYS A 76 11.98 18.59 -17.82
N LYS A 77 12.24 19.66 -17.06
CA LYS A 77 13.52 20.38 -17.02
C LYS A 77 14.47 19.83 -15.95
N SER A 78 13.98 19.73 -14.70
CA SER A 78 14.82 19.32 -13.55
C SER A 78 15.19 17.84 -13.60
N LYS A 79 14.40 17.01 -14.27
CA LYS A 79 14.51 15.54 -14.25
C LYS A 79 14.34 14.92 -12.85
N LYS A 80 13.91 15.73 -11.88
CA LYS A 80 13.60 15.32 -10.50
C LYS A 80 12.13 14.91 -10.39
N TRP A 81 11.83 14.05 -9.43
CA TRP A 81 10.51 13.53 -9.11
C TRP A 81 9.87 14.36 -8.00
N GLY A 82 8.54 14.46 -8.08
CA GLY A 82 7.64 15.01 -7.09
C GLY A 82 6.36 14.17 -7.05
N MET A 83 5.56 14.33 -5.99
CA MET A 83 4.31 13.59 -5.81
C MET A 83 3.13 14.54 -5.90
N PHE A 84 2.05 14.08 -6.53
CA PHE A 84 0.85 14.84 -6.80
C PHE A 84 -0.38 13.99 -6.53
N GLN A 85 -1.48 14.64 -6.18
CA GLN A 85 -2.80 14.02 -6.14
C GLN A 85 -3.72 14.73 -7.14
N ALA A 86 -4.50 13.97 -7.89
CA ALA A 86 -5.50 14.52 -8.80
C ALA A 86 -6.85 13.84 -8.62
N TRP A 87 -7.88 14.64 -8.32
CA TRP A 87 -9.28 14.19 -8.29
C TRP A 87 -9.99 14.41 -9.63
N SER A 88 -9.46 15.32 -10.45
CA SER A 88 -9.94 15.59 -11.80
C SER A 88 -8.82 16.18 -12.67
N GLN A 89 -9.06 16.29 -13.98
CA GLN A 89 -8.07 16.86 -14.91
C GLN A 89 -7.66 18.31 -14.59
N ASN A 90 -8.50 19.07 -13.89
CA ASN A 90 -8.21 20.47 -13.56
C ASN A 90 -7.74 20.66 -12.11
N ASP A 91 -7.99 19.67 -11.27
CA ASP A 91 -7.70 19.68 -9.84
C ASP A 91 -6.54 18.75 -9.52
N VAL A 92 -5.35 19.35 -9.43
CA VAL A 92 -4.07 18.65 -9.27
C VAL A 92 -3.29 19.41 -8.22
N THR A 93 -3.04 18.74 -7.11
CA THR A 93 -2.37 19.30 -5.94
C THR A 93 -0.98 18.69 -5.85
N GLN A 94 0.02 19.54 -5.63
CA GLN A 94 1.38 19.07 -5.35
C GLN A 94 1.45 18.65 -3.88
N MET A 95 1.82 17.40 -3.63
CA MET A 95 2.04 16.86 -2.29
C MET A 95 3.51 16.93 -1.89
N ILE A 96 4.41 16.58 -2.82
CA ILE A 96 5.86 16.65 -2.64
C ILE A 96 6.47 17.38 -3.84
N PRO A 97 7.31 18.41 -3.65
CA PRO A 97 7.89 19.16 -4.76
C PRO A 97 8.82 18.31 -5.63
N MET A 98 8.94 18.68 -6.92
CA MET A 98 9.82 17.98 -7.88
C MET A 98 11.31 18.27 -7.66
N GLN A 99 11.87 17.78 -6.56
CA GLN A 99 13.24 18.07 -6.10
C GLN A 99 14.07 16.82 -5.79
N TYR A 100 13.49 15.62 -5.94
CA TYR A 100 14.10 14.37 -5.50
C TYR A 100 14.51 13.46 -6.67
N ASP A 101 15.53 12.63 -6.46
CA ASP A 101 15.96 11.63 -7.44
C ASP A 101 15.01 10.42 -7.49
N SER A 102 14.36 10.11 -6.37
CA SER A 102 13.25 9.16 -6.28
C SER A 102 12.41 9.46 -5.03
N ILE A 103 11.19 8.91 -4.99
CA ILE A 103 10.21 9.08 -3.92
C ILE A 103 9.46 7.75 -3.77
N ASP A 104 9.16 7.37 -2.53
CA ASP A 104 8.26 6.26 -2.21
C ASP A 104 6.83 6.80 -2.09
N PHE A 105 5.85 6.03 -2.55
CA PHE A 105 4.45 6.37 -2.30
C PHE A 105 4.16 6.41 -0.79
N PHE A 106 3.27 7.31 -0.37
CA PHE A 106 2.72 7.21 0.97
C PHE A 106 2.00 5.87 1.12
N GLY A 107 2.22 5.19 2.25
CA GLY A 107 1.38 4.06 2.62
C GLY A 107 -0.06 4.50 2.89
N PHE A 108 -0.96 3.53 2.99
CA PHE A 108 -2.37 3.80 3.32
C PHE A 108 -2.48 4.55 4.66
N ASN A 109 -3.03 5.78 4.63
CA ASN A 109 -3.09 6.71 5.76
C ASN A 109 -1.73 6.95 6.46
N ALA A 110 -0.62 6.86 5.73
CA ALA A 110 0.70 7.08 6.30
C ALA A 110 0.97 8.57 6.54
N GLU A 111 1.57 8.87 7.70
CA GLU A 111 1.94 10.23 8.12
C GLU A 111 3.20 10.74 7.42
N LEU A 112 3.97 9.86 6.78
CA LEU A 112 5.27 10.16 6.18
C LEU A 112 5.65 9.15 5.10
N THR A 113 6.61 9.54 4.28
CA THR A 113 7.27 8.67 3.28
C THR A 113 8.74 9.02 3.14
N GLY A 114 9.51 8.14 2.50
CA GLY A 114 10.88 8.40 2.11
C GLY A 114 11.00 9.27 0.86
N VAL A 115 12.03 10.10 0.82
CA VAL A 115 12.45 10.87 -0.35
C VAL A 115 13.96 10.76 -0.54
N TRP A 116 14.44 10.58 -1.77
CA TRP A 116 15.86 10.32 -2.05
C TRP A 116 16.50 11.44 -2.84
N ASN A 117 17.74 11.74 -2.47
CA ASN A 117 18.64 12.55 -3.28
C ASN A 117 20.05 11.99 -3.18
N SER A 118 20.76 11.90 -4.31
CA SER A 118 22.14 11.39 -4.38
C SER A 118 22.34 10.04 -3.69
N GLY A 119 21.34 9.15 -3.81
CA GLY A 119 21.38 7.81 -3.21
C GLY A 119 21.18 7.77 -1.69
N LYS A 120 20.78 8.88 -1.07
CA LYS A 120 20.49 8.96 0.37
C LYS A 120 19.02 9.29 0.61
N VAL A 121 18.43 8.68 1.62
CA VAL A 121 17.05 8.88 2.04
C VAL A 121 16.93 9.97 3.10
N GLY A 122 15.88 10.77 2.97
CA GLY A 122 15.31 11.65 3.98
C GLY A 122 13.83 11.32 4.15
N ILE A 123 13.15 11.99 5.08
CA ILE A 123 11.74 11.76 5.39
C ILE A 123 10.94 13.01 5.07
N TYR A 124 9.79 12.83 4.43
CA TYR A 124 8.84 13.88 4.09
C TYR A 124 7.48 13.54 4.70
N THR A 125 6.86 14.51 5.37
CA THR A 125 5.56 14.33 6.04
C THR A 125 4.39 14.46 5.06
N SER A 126 3.32 13.71 5.31
CA SER A 126 2.14 13.68 4.44
C SER A 126 1.28 14.93 4.61
N PRO A 127 0.84 15.58 3.52
CA PRO A 127 -0.14 16.66 3.61
C PRO A 127 -1.50 16.20 4.13
N TRP A 128 -1.82 14.91 4.15
CA TRP A 128 -3.05 14.43 4.79
C TRP A 128 -3.01 14.46 6.32
N SER A 129 -1.80 14.53 6.89
CA SER A 129 -1.58 14.61 8.33
C SER A 129 -1.12 16.01 8.77
N PHE A 130 -0.52 16.78 7.86
CA PHE A 130 0.14 18.05 8.17
C PHE A 130 -0.30 19.23 7.28
N ASP A 131 -1.27 19.05 6.39
CA ASP A 131 -1.78 20.09 5.49
C ASP A 131 -0.64 20.89 4.80
N GLU A 132 -0.57 22.20 5.05
CA GLU A 132 0.44 23.11 4.48
C GLU A 132 1.82 23.03 5.17
N ASP A 133 1.89 22.43 6.37
CA ASP A 133 3.13 22.22 7.11
C ASP A 133 3.89 20.96 6.65
N ALA A 134 3.31 20.19 5.73
CA ALA A 134 3.93 19.01 5.12
C ALA A 134 5.25 19.36 4.43
N SER A 135 6.34 18.80 4.95
CA SER A 135 7.69 19.20 4.60
C SER A 135 8.69 18.06 4.77
N GLN A 136 9.91 18.26 4.25
CA GLN A 136 11.01 17.37 4.54
C GLN A 136 11.52 17.64 5.96
N THR A 137 11.21 16.75 6.90
CA THR A 137 11.64 16.86 8.30
C THR A 137 13.02 16.25 8.53
N ILE A 138 13.38 15.22 7.75
CA ILE A 138 14.69 14.57 7.83
C ILE A 138 15.45 14.77 6.52
N PRO A 139 16.66 15.36 6.55
CA PRO A 139 17.47 15.56 5.35
C PRO A 139 17.92 14.24 4.71
N CYS A 140 18.18 14.24 3.41
CA CYS A 140 18.66 13.08 2.65
C CYS A 140 20.11 12.71 3.02
N LEU A 141 20.31 12.07 4.16
CA LEU A 141 21.64 11.72 4.72
C LEU A 141 21.84 10.23 4.98
N TYR A 142 20.76 9.45 4.96
CA TYR A 142 20.76 8.05 5.40
C TYR A 142 20.78 7.09 4.22
N ASP A 143 21.27 5.88 4.42
CA ASP A 143 21.33 4.84 3.38
C ASP A 143 19.95 4.22 3.10
N ASP A 144 19.11 4.14 4.13
CA ASP A 144 17.81 3.47 4.11
C ASP A 144 16.95 3.89 5.31
N TYR A 145 15.67 3.53 5.31
CA TYR A 145 14.72 3.80 6.37
C TYR A 145 13.69 2.68 6.54
N LYS A 146 13.08 2.59 7.72
CA LYS A 146 11.96 1.68 8.00
C LYS A 146 10.94 2.36 8.90
N ILE A 147 9.67 2.12 8.60
CA ILE A 147 8.53 2.59 9.39
C ILE A 147 7.99 1.44 10.23
N PHE A 148 7.71 1.71 11.50
CA PHE A 148 7.15 0.75 12.45
C PHE A 148 5.90 1.33 13.10
N ASN A 149 4.77 0.64 13.00
CA ASN A 149 3.54 1.01 13.71
C ASN A 149 3.44 0.18 14.99
N VAL A 150 3.58 0.85 16.13
CA VAL A 150 3.67 0.21 17.44
C VAL A 150 2.43 0.53 18.26
N GLU A 151 1.69 -0.49 18.69
CA GLU A 151 0.57 -0.33 19.61
C GLU A 151 1.08 0.07 21.01
N ARG A 152 0.49 1.12 21.58
CA ARG A 152 0.71 1.58 22.95
C ARG A 152 -0.62 1.70 23.68
N THR A 153 -0.59 1.43 24.98
CA THR A 153 -1.70 1.78 25.87
C THR A 153 -1.52 3.22 26.33
N VAL A 154 -2.51 4.07 26.07
CA VAL A 154 -2.57 5.46 26.52
C VAL A 154 -3.53 5.56 27.70
N TYR A 155 -3.16 6.32 28.72
CA TYR A 155 -3.98 6.61 29.90
C TYR A 155 -4.27 8.11 29.95
N ASP A 156 -5.54 8.51 29.93
CA ASP A 156 -5.98 9.91 29.83
C ASP A 156 -6.70 10.42 31.09
N GLY A 157 -6.66 9.65 32.18
CA GLY A 157 -7.36 9.96 33.43
C GLY A 157 -8.86 9.61 33.42
N MET A 158 -9.46 9.30 32.27
CA MET A 158 -10.83 8.78 32.14
C MET A 158 -10.87 7.28 31.83
N GLY A 159 -9.79 6.73 31.28
CA GLY A 159 -9.64 5.30 31.05
C GLY A 159 -8.28 4.94 30.45
N HIS A 160 -8.28 3.85 29.69
CA HIS A 160 -7.15 3.51 28.84
C HIS A 160 -7.64 3.02 27.48
N TYR A 161 -6.88 3.32 26.43
CA TYR A 161 -7.16 2.85 25.08
C TYR A 161 -5.87 2.51 24.36
N LYS A 162 -6.01 1.76 23.25
CA LYS A 162 -4.88 1.40 22.39
C LYS A 162 -4.72 2.43 21.28
N LYS A 163 -3.49 2.94 21.10
CA LYS A 163 -3.11 3.84 20.02
C LYS A 163 -1.92 3.24 19.28
N TYR A 164 -1.95 3.26 17.95
CA TYR A 164 -0.78 2.97 17.13
C TYR A 164 0.05 4.24 16.99
N ILE A 165 1.34 4.13 17.28
CA ILE A 165 2.32 5.22 17.12
C ILE A 165 3.32 4.81 16.07
N THR A 166 3.55 5.69 15.10
CA THR A 166 4.53 5.49 14.03
C THR A 166 5.93 5.87 14.52
N TYR A 167 6.87 4.94 14.36
CA TYR A 167 8.30 5.14 14.64
C TYR A 167 9.12 4.93 13.37
N VAL A 168 10.23 5.65 13.25
CA VAL A 168 11.13 5.53 12.09
C VAL A 168 12.52 5.13 12.55
N ALA A 169 13.08 4.13 11.88
CA ALA A 169 14.49 3.81 11.98
C ALA A 169 15.19 4.24 10.68
N VAL A 170 16.41 4.77 10.80
CA VAL A 170 17.26 5.14 9.66
C VAL A 170 18.55 4.34 9.69
N LYS A 171 19.08 4.07 8.49
CA LYS A 171 20.31 3.30 8.30
C LYS A 171 21.48 4.21 7.91
N LYS A 172 22.65 3.97 8.49
CA LYS A 172 23.90 4.59 8.07
C LYS A 172 25.06 3.63 8.28
N ASP A 173 25.87 3.43 7.26
CA ASP A 173 27.04 2.54 7.28
C ASP A 173 26.68 1.14 7.80
N ASN A 174 25.61 0.57 7.23
CA ASN A 174 25.05 -0.74 7.60
C ASN A 174 24.55 -0.91 9.04
N ARG A 175 24.37 0.18 9.77
CA ARG A 175 23.85 0.19 11.14
C ARG A 175 22.56 0.99 11.21
N TRP A 176 21.67 0.63 12.13
CA TRP A 176 20.39 1.29 12.30
C TRP A 176 20.32 2.08 13.61
N ALA A 177 19.57 3.17 13.58
CA ALA A 177 19.24 4.00 14.73
C ALA A 177 17.78 4.44 14.67
N TRP A 178 17.17 4.60 15.85
CA TRP A 178 15.89 5.28 15.98
C TRP A 178 16.07 6.80 15.79
N ILE A 179 15.12 7.42 15.12
CA ILE A 179 15.09 8.86 14.90
C ILE A 179 13.69 9.40 15.22
N ASP A 180 13.62 10.57 15.83
CA ASP A 180 12.39 11.33 15.89
C ASP A 180 12.12 11.92 14.50
N TRP A 181 11.07 11.45 13.84
CA TRP A 181 10.82 11.80 12.45
C TRP A 181 10.17 13.17 12.23
N ILE A 182 9.88 13.91 13.30
CA ILE A 182 9.48 15.32 13.25
C ILE A 182 10.71 16.23 13.36
N THR A 183 11.59 15.94 14.32
CA THR A 183 12.73 16.83 14.64
C THR A 183 14.03 16.44 13.94
N GLY A 184 14.14 15.20 13.46
CA GLY A 184 15.37 14.63 12.93
C GLY A 184 16.42 14.28 14.00
N GLU A 185 16.08 14.37 15.29
CA GLU A 185 16.96 14.01 16.40
C GLU A 185 17.12 12.49 16.48
N LEU A 186 18.36 12.00 16.45
CA LEU A 186 18.66 10.59 16.69
C LEU A 186 18.36 10.24 18.16
N LYS A 187 17.56 9.21 18.36
CA LYS A 187 17.15 8.72 19.69
C LYS A 187 17.99 7.54 20.18
N THR A 188 18.78 6.95 19.30
CA THR A 188 19.79 5.95 19.64
C THR A 188 21.04 6.14 18.79
N ASP A 189 22.15 5.56 19.24
CA ASP A 189 23.33 5.38 18.41
C ASP A 189 23.09 4.40 17.25
N PHE A 190 23.92 4.50 16.21
CA PHE A 190 23.97 3.55 15.11
C PHE A 190 24.68 2.27 15.54
N ILE A 191 23.95 1.33 16.14
CA ILE A 191 24.51 0.08 16.68
C ILE A 191 23.75 -1.18 16.27
N VAL A 192 22.56 -1.06 15.69
CA VAL A 192 21.68 -2.21 15.45
C VAL A 192 21.96 -2.84 14.09
N ASP A 193 22.25 -4.14 14.06
CA ASP A 193 22.26 -4.95 12.84
C ASP A 193 20.89 -5.62 12.66
N LEU A 194 20.16 -5.24 11.60
CA LEU A 194 18.86 -5.80 11.27
C LEU A 194 18.91 -7.12 10.49
N LYS A 195 20.07 -7.79 10.36
CA LYS A 195 20.13 -9.13 9.78
C LYS A 195 19.22 -10.16 10.46
N ASN A 196 18.91 -9.95 11.75
CA ASN A 196 17.94 -10.75 12.50
C ASN A 196 16.61 -10.02 12.74
N GLU A 197 16.36 -8.94 11.99
CA GLU A 197 15.09 -8.19 11.91
C GLU A 197 14.54 -7.62 13.23
N LYS A 198 15.37 -7.45 14.26
CA LYS A 198 14.91 -6.94 15.55
C LYS A 198 15.55 -5.60 15.85
N MET A 199 14.89 -4.53 15.43
CA MET A 199 15.07 -3.25 16.11
C MET A 199 14.69 -3.45 17.58
N PRO A 200 15.44 -2.91 18.56
CA PRO A 200 14.95 -2.86 19.93
C PRO A 200 13.63 -2.11 19.95
N TYR A 201 12.71 -2.51 20.82
CA TYR A 201 11.44 -1.80 20.98
C TYR A 201 11.73 -0.31 21.31
N PRO A 202 11.10 0.65 20.62
CA PRO A 202 11.45 2.05 20.79
C PRO A 202 11.13 2.50 22.22
N ASP A 203 12.10 3.08 22.91
CA ASP A 203 11.96 3.54 24.30
C ASP A 203 12.05 5.07 24.41
N PHE A 204 11.40 5.74 23.47
CA PHE A 204 11.23 7.19 23.48
C PHE A 204 9.80 7.52 23.05
N GLU A 205 9.33 8.69 23.47
CA GLU A 205 8.05 9.20 23.01
C GLU A 205 8.24 9.86 21.64
N GLN A 206 7.57 9.31 20.61
CA GLN A 206 7.43 10.01 19.34
C GLN A 206 6.34 11.08 19.51
N LYS A 207 6.74 12.34 19.44
CA LYS A 207 5.78 13.44 19.37
C LYS A 207 4.98 13.32 18.08
N THR A 208 3.67 13.23 18.20
CA THR A 208 2.71 13.46 17.12
C THR A 208 2.19 14.88 17.30
N MET A 209 2.16 15.71 16.26
CA MET A 209 1.48 17.00 16.39
C MET A 209 -0.02 16.75 16.66
N MET A 210 -0.57 17.48 17.63
CA MET A 210 -1.98 17.42 18.02
C MET A 210 -2.82 18.33 17.14
#